data_AF-A0A1M7YV00-F1
#
_entry.id   AF-A0A1M7YV00-F1
#
_cell.length_a   1.000
_cell.length_b   1.000
_cell.length_c   1.000
_cell.angle_alpha   90.00
_cell.angle_beta   90.00
_cell.angle_gamma   90.00
#
_symmetry.space_group_name_H-M   'P 1'
#
loop_
_entity.id
_entity.type
_entity.pdbx_description
1 polymer ?
#
loop_
_entity_poly.entity_id
_entity_poly.type
_entity_poly.pdbx_seq_one_letter_code
_entity_poly.pdbx_strand_id
1 'polypeptide(L)'
;MIKVTMLSTGEEVLHGDIQDTNSTWLSRLFFERGYALTKRSTAGDNRRVLREELLMLSLNSDILIVNGGLGPTGDDLSAEIAAEVSEQSLVLFPEWLDHMKSYFEARNLAMPQNNVKQAMLPEGAKILNNPIGTACGFKVEIHGCQCYFTPGVPREFKRMIEEVILPDIETNFTDVSSLACHRLYTMGGSESALEEKLNQVTLPQEYSLGFRSYLPFIEVKLFGPRGNEEAMYKLVEQLYMQVSDYTVSIDQPMLAQLSDKMQEQKKSLALAEQSTRGWLANWLFDDSEIYGLSGSSWVLSPKVSGKISTQDPLAAVLALASATKDKSATDLALATGSCQGNEFSVGLSTPEGEWAQKLKFSRQYAPEDQRMIIGTIAADMLLRYLSSKPVFGRYSSVTLEKQLYIPAHSL
;
A
#
# COMPACT_ATOMS: atom_id res chain seq x y z
N MET A 1 -16.45 14.59 18.90
CA MET A 1 -15.57 14.05 17.85
C MET A 1 -16.38 13.95 16.59
N ILE A 2 -15.87 14.52 15.51
CA ILE A 2 -16.55 14.61 14.21
C ILE A 2 -16.75 13.21 13.64
N LYS A 3 -17.96 12.91 13.17
CA LYS A 3 -18.33 11.64 12.56
C LYS A 3 -18.23 11.76 11.05
N VAL A 4 -17.21 11.12 10.49
CA VAL A 4 -17.00 11.07 9.04
C VAL A 4 -17.35 9.69 8.51
N THR A 5 -18.20 9.61 7.50
CA THR A 5 -18.60 8.34 6.89
C THR A 5 -18.40 8.35 5.39
N MET A 6 -18.38 7.15 4.80
CA MET A 6 -18.30 6.98 3.35
C MET A 6 -19.32 5.96 2.86
N LEU A 7 -19.96 6.29 1.73
CA LEU A 7 -20.81 5.40 0.95
C LEU A 7 -20.16 5.16 -0.42
N SER A 8 -19.71 3.94 -0.68
CA SER A 8 -19.30 3.51 -2.01
C SER A 8 -20.51 2.96 -2.74
N THR A 9 -20.75 3.40 -3.98
CA THR A 9 -21.84 2.91 -4.82
C THR A 9 -21.30 2.17 -6.04
N GLY A 10 -22.01 1.15 -6.49
CA GLY A 10 -21.68 0.38 -7.70
C GLY A 10 -21.88 -1.11 -7.49
N GLU A 11 -22.61 -1.74 -8.41
CA GLU A 11 -22.88 -3.18 -8.39
C GLU A 11 -21.59 -4.02 -8.45
N GLU A 12 -20.60 -3.56 -9.21
CA GLU A 12 -19.28 -4.17 -9.36
C GLU A 12 -18.46 -4.14 -8.07
N VAL A 13 -18.64 -3.10 -7.24
CA VAL A 13 -18.01 -2.99 -5.92
C VAL A 13 -18.72 -3.91 -4.93
N LEU A 14 -20.05 -3.94 -4.97
CA LEU A 14 -20.86 -4.78 -4.08
C LEU A 14 -20.62 -6.28 -4.33
N HIS A 15 -20.56 -6.71 -5.58
CA HIS A 15 -20.30 -8.10 -5.95
C HIS A 15 -18.84 -8.52 -5.80
N GLY A 16 -17.92 -7.57 -5.66
CA GLY A 16 -16.49 -7.83 -5.55
C GLY A 16 -15.82 -8.12 -6.90
N ASP A 17 -16.41 -7.69 -8.02
CA ASP A 17 -15.78 -7.71 -9.34
C ASP A 17 -14.55 -6.78 -9.37
N ILE A 18 -14.61 -5.70 -8.58
CA ILE A 18 -13.47 -4.83 -8.30
C ILE A 18 -13.30 -4.62 -6.79
N GLN A 19 -12.06 -4.41 -6.37
CA GLN A 19 -11.77 -4.02 -5.00
C GLN A 19 -12.02 -2.52 -4.79
N ASP A 20 -12.70 -2.15 -3.70
CA ASP A 20 -12.89 -0.76 -3.29
C ASP A 20 -11.58 -0.14 -2.76
N THR A 21 -10.70 0.22 -3.70
CA THR A 21 -9.44 0.89 -3.40
C THR A 21 -9.62 2.35 -3.03
N ASN A 22 -10.73 2.98 -3.44
CA ASN A 22 -11.04 4.38 -3.13
C ASN A 22 -11.32 4.54 -1.65
N SER A 23 -12.20 3.72 -1.06
CA SER A 23 -12.49 3.82 0.37
C SER A 23 -11.30 3.49 1.24
N THR A 24 -10.46 2.55 0.80
CA THR A 24 -9.22 2.20 1.49
C THR A 24 -8.23 3.38 1.49
N TRP A 25 -8.05 4.03 0.34
CA TRP A 25 -7.18 5.20 0.21
C TRP A 25 -7.71 6.40 1.02
N LEU A 26 -9.02 6.70 0.92
CA LEU A 26 -9.66 7.79 1.66
C LEU A 26 -9.51 7.58 3.17
N SER A 27 -9.81 6.38 3.66
CA SER A 27 -9.70 6.05 5.09
C SER A 27 -8.31 6.37 5.64
N ARG A 28 -7.26 6.01 4.89
CA ARG A 28 -5.88 6.31 5.28
C ARG A 28 -5.61 7.81 5.30
N LEU A 29 -5.93 8.50 4.20
CA LEU A 29 -5.70 9.95 4.07
C LEU A 29 -6.43 10.71 5.18
N PHE A 30 -7.71 10.43 5.38
CA PHE A 30 -8.53 11.12 6.37
C PHE A 30 -8.08 10.83 7.79
N PHE A 31 -7.69 9.60 8.09
CA PHE A 31 -7.08 9.26 9.38
C PHE A 31 -5.81 10.10 9.65
N GLU A 32 -4.91 10.20 8.68
CA GLU A 32 -3.68 11.02 8.77
C GLU A 32 -3.95 12.53 8.90
N ARG A 33 -5.16 12.98 8.53
CA ARG A 33 -5.60 14.38 8.59
C ARG A 33 -6.48 14.68 9.80
N GLY A 34 -6.80 13.69 10.64
CA GLY A 34 -7.66 13.85 11.82
C GLY A 34 -9.15 13.65 11.58
N TYR A 35 -9.54 13.19 10.38
CA TYR A 35 -10.93 12.96 9.93
C TYR A 35 -11.26 11.46 9.83
N ALA A 36 -10.70 10.64 10.72
CA ALA A 36 -10.84 9.18 10.67
C ALA A 36 -12.30 8.74 10.44
N LEU A 37 -12.51 7.86 9.45
CA LEU A 37 -13.85 7.38 9.14
C LEU A 37 -14.40 6.53 10.29
N THR A 38 -15.62 6.83 10.72
CA THR A 38 -16.33 6.09 11.77
C THR A 38 -17.15 4.93 11.21
N LYS A 39 -17.59 5.03 9.94
CA LYS A 39 -18.31 3.97 9.22
C LYS A 39 -18.03 4.05 7.73
N ARG A 40 -17.94 2.90 7.08
CA ARG A 40 -18.02 2.74 5.62
C ARG A 40 -19.21 1.85 5.28
N SER A 41 -19.84 2.14 4.15
CA SER A 41 -20.93 1.33 3.61
C SER A 41 -20.75 1.19 2.10
N THR A 42 -21.22 0.06 1.55
CA THR A 42 -21.21 -0.22 0.12
C THR A 42 -22.61 -0.64 -0.29
N ALA A 43 -23.15 -0.02 -1.32
CA ALA A 43 -24.47 -0.34 -1.86
C ALA A 43 -24.40 -0.45 -3.39
N GLY A 44 -25.14 -1.40 -3.95
CA GLY A 44 -25.31 -1.54 -5.39
C GLY A 44 -26.25 -0.48 -5.95
N ASP A 45 -26.49 -0.51 -7.26
CA ASP A 45 -27.22 0.56 -7.99
C ASP A 45 -28.74 0.45 -7.88
N ASN A 46 -29.22 -0.13 -6.78
CA ASN A 46 -30.63 -0.18 -6.46
C ASN A 46 -31.07 1.13 -5.79
N ARG A 47 -31.93 1.88 -6.49
CA ARG A 47 -32.48 3.17 -6.04
C ARG A 47 -32.98 3.17 -4.59
N ARG A 48 -33.76 2.15 -4.19
CA ARG A 48 -34.33 2.08 -2.83
C ARG A 48 -33.23 1.89 -1.79
N VAL A 49 -32.30 0.96 -2.04
CA VAL A 49 -31.20 0.67 -1.12
C VAL A 49 -30.27 1.88 -0.99
N LEU A 50 -29.90 2.52 -2.10
CA LEU A 50 -29.08 3.73 -2.09
C LEU A 50 -29.74 4.87 -1.31
N ARG A 51 -31.05 5.07 -1.51
CA ARG A 51 -31.82 6.07 -0.76
C ARG A 51 -31.84 5.79 0.73
N GLU A 52 -32.13 4.55 1.12
CA GLU A 52 -32.16 4.13 2.52
C GLU A 52 -30.79 4.32 3.18
N GLU A 53 -29.69 3.91 2.53
CA GLU A 53 -28.34 4.05 3.10
C GLU A 53 -27.87 5.51 3.14
N LEU A 54 -28.11 6.31 2.09
CA LEU A 54 -27.77 7.73 2.08
C LEU A 54 -28.50 8.47 3.22
N LEU A 55 -29.80 8.21 3.38
CA LEU A 55 -30.61 8.78 4.46
C LEU A 55 -30.03 8.39 5.82
N MET A 56 -29.79 7.09 6.06
CA MET A 56 -29.26 6.61 7.33
C MET A 56 -27.88 7.19 7.67
N LEU A 57 -26.98 7.32 6.69
CA LEU A 57 -25.67 7.91 6.90
C LEU A 57 -25.76 9.42 7.16
N SER A 58 -26.57 10.15 6.40
CA SER A 58 -26.76 11.60 6.58
C SER A 58 -27.34 11.96 7.95
N LEU A 59 -28.23 11.12 8.51
CA LEU A 59 -28.81 11.35 9.85
C LEU A 59 -27.81 11.12 11.00
N ASN A 60 -26.70 10.42 10.76
CA ASN A 60 -25.81 9.93 11.81
C ASN A 60 -24.35 10.43 11.67
N SER A 61 -24.08 11.31 10.72
CA SER A 61 -22.73 11.78 10.38
C SER A 61 -22.68 13.29 10.26
N ASP A 62 -21.53 13.89 10.57
CA ASP A 62 -21.29 15.31 10.30
C ASP A 62 -20.81 15.51 8.85
N ILE A 63 -20.03 14.55 8.35
CA ILE A 63 -19.49 14.54 6.99
C ILE A 63 -19.78 13.17 6.35
N LEU A 64 -20.29 13.18 5.12
CA LEU A 64 -20.49 11.97 4.32
C LEU A 64 -19.83 12.12 2.94
N ILE A 65 -18.95 11.19 2.59
CA ILE A 65 -18.39 11.09 1.24
C ILE A 65 -19.13 10.00 0.47
N VAL A 66 -19.78 10.36 -0.63
CA VAL A 66 -20.43 9.42 -1.55
C VAL A 66 -19.54 9.27 -2.79
N ASN A 67 -19.11 8.04 -3.09
CA ASN A 67 -18.22 7.74 -4.19
C ASN A 67 -18.88 6.77 -5.19
N GLY A 68 -19.08 7.24 -6.41
CA GLY A 68 -19.75 6.49 -7.48
C GLY A 68 -21.12 7.07 -7.88
N GLY A 69 -21.67 6.56 -8.98
CA GLY A 69 -23.03 6.87 -9.44
C GLY A 69 -23.24 8.28 -10.02
N LEU A 70 -22.19 8.91 -10.56
CA LEU A 70 -22.23 10.25 -11.20
C LEU A 70 -21.93 10.22 -12.71
N GLY A 71 -21.85 9.03 -13.29
CA GLY A 71 -21.70 8.87 -14.74
C GLY A 71 -22.98 9.25 -15.51
N PRO A 72 -22.94 9.07 -16.84
CA PRO A 72 -24.05 9.41 -17.72
C PRO A 72 -25.04 8.24 -17.94
N THR A 73 -24.88 7.09 -17.27
CA THR A 73 -25.71 5.89 -17.52
C THR A 73 -26.94 5.85 -16.61
N GLY A 74 -27.84 4.90 -16.88
CA GLY A 74 -29.15 4.82 -16.21
C GLY A 74 -29.07 4.36 -14.75
N ASP A 75 -28.04 3.59 -14.43
CA ASP A 75 -27.64 3.09 -13.12
C ASP A 75 -26.89 4.12 -12.26
N ASP A 76 -26.41 5.22 -12.84
CA ASP A 76 -25.80 6.33 -12.09
C ASP A 76 -26.85 7.16 -11.32
N LEU A 77 -27.20 6.75 -10.10
CA LEU A 77 -28.35 7.31 -9.38
C LEU A 77 -27.99 8.35 -8.29
N SER A 78 -26.70 8.62 -8.04
CA SER A 78 -26.28 9.36 -6.83
C SER A 78 -26.84 10.79 -6.77
N ALA A 79 -26.87 11.53 -7.88
CA ALA A 79 -27.41 12.90 -7.91
C ALA A 79 -28.94 12.93 -7.73
N GLU A 80 -29.65 11.98 -8.35
CA GLU A 80 -31.10 11.84 -8.23
C GLU A 80 -31.51 11.50 -6.80
N ILE A 81 -30.81 10.53 -6.18
CA ILE A 81 -31.05 10.13 -4.79
C ILE A 81 -30.69 11.24 -3.81
N ALA A 82 -29.62 12.00 -4.07
CA ALA A 82 -29.29 13.17 -3.27
C ALA A 82 -30.42 14.21 -3.29
N ALA A 83 -31.01 14.47 -4.45
CA ALA A 83 -32.15 15.39 -4.58
C ALA A 83 -33.37 14.88 -3.80
N GLU A 84 -33.69 13.59 -3.91
CA GLU A 84 -34.81 12.98 -3.18
C GLU A 84 -34.63 13.03 -1.65
N VAL A 85 -33.43 12.75 -1.15
CA VAL A 85 -33.16 12.73 0.31
C VAL A 85 -33.02 14.14 0.88
N SER A 86 -32.57 15.11 0.08
CA SER A 86 -32.51 16.53 0.47
C SER A 86 -33.83 17.28 0.28
N GLU A 87 -34.86 16.61 -0.24
CA GLU A 87 -36.15 17.20 -0.61
C GLU A 87 -36.01 18.40 -1.57
N GLN A 88 -35.01 18.35 -2.46
CA GLN A 88 -34.75 19.38 -3.47
C GLN A 88 -35.14 18.91 -4.87
N SER A 89 -35.43 19.87 -5.74
CA SER A 89 -35.59 19.58 -7.18
C SER A 89 -34.24 19.23 -7.81
N LEU A 90 -34.23 18.31 -8.77
CA LEU A 90 -33.06 18.09 -9.61
C LEU A 90 -33.06 19.09 -10.77
N VAL A 91 -32.07 19.97 -10.83
CA VAL A 91 -32.00 21.08 -11.80
C VAL A 91 -30.71 21.02 -12.61
N LEU A 92 -30.77 21.55 -13.84
CA LEU A 92 -29.60 21.68 -14.70
C LEU A 92 -28.73 22.84 -14.21
N PHE A 93 -27.43 22.61 -14.05
CA PHE A 93 -26.42 23.63 -13.77
C PHE A 93 -25.74 24.04 -15.10
N PRO A 94 -26.12 25.18 -15.70
CA PRO A 94 -25.64 25.57 -17.03
C PRO A 94 -24.12 25.74 -17.09
N GLU A 95 -23.51 26.25 -16.01
CA GLU A 95 -22.07 26.47 -15.91
C GLU A 95 -21.27 25.16 -16.02
N TRP A 96 -21.78 24.06 -15.45
CA TRP A 96 -21.14 22.75 -15.59
C TRP A 96 -21.41 22.16 -16.97
N LEU A 97 -22.62 22.35 -17.49
CA LEU A 97 -22.94 21.91 -18.85
C LEU A 97 -22.00 22.53 -19.89
N ASP A 98 -21.69 23.82 -19.76
CA ASP A 98 -20.77 24.52 -20.66
C ASP A 98 -19.31 24.07 -20.45
N HIS A 99 -18.91 23.74 -19.22
CA HIS A 99 -17.63 23.10 -18.95
C HIS A 99 -17.51 21.74 -19.67
N MET A 100 -18.55 20.89 -19.59
CA MET A 100 -18.56 19.60 -20.28
C MET A 100 -18.50 19.78 -21.80
N LYS A 101 -19.28 20.70 -22.39
CA LYS A 101 -19.20 20.99 -23.83
C LYS A 101 -17.76 21.35 -24.23
N SER A 102 -17.12 22.24 -23.49
CA SER A 102 -15.73 22.63 -23.72
C SER A 102 -14.76 21.43 -23.61
N TYR A 103 -14.99 20.53 -22.66
CA TYR A 103 -14.20 19.31 -22.46
C TYR A 103 -14.27 18.36 -23.67
N PHE A 104 -15.47 18.19 -24.25
CA PHE A 104 -15.69 17.37 -25.45
C PHE A 104 -15.14 18.04 -26.71
N GLU A 105 -15.37 19.35 -26.86
CA GLU A 105 -14.87 20.15 -27.98
C GLU A 105 -13.34 20.15 -28.05
N ALA A 106 -12.65 20.27 -26.91
CA ALA A 106 -11.19 20.18 -26.83
C ALA A 106 -10.62 18.82 -27.31
N ARG A 107 -11.47 17.78 -27.36
CA ARG A 107 -11.13 16.45 -27.87
C ARG A 107 -11.67 16.20 -29.27
N ASN A 108 -12.22 17.21 -29.94
CA ASN A 108 -12.90 17.11 -31.23
C ASN A 108 -14.05 16.10 -31.23
N LEU A 109 -14.77 16.00 -30.10
CA LEU A 109 -15.93 15.13 -29.94
C LEU A 109 -17.18 15.98 -29.73
N ALA A 110 -18.31 15.52 -30.26
CA ALA A 110 -19.61 16.06 -29.89
C ALA A 110 -20.05 15.44 -28.55
N MET A 111 -20.54 16.25 -27.62
CA MET A 111 -21.02 15.76 -26.33
C MET A 111 -22.31 14.94 -26.53
N PRO A 112 -22.35 13.67 -26.10
CA PRO A 112 -23.57 12.87 -26.12
C PRO A 112 -24.66 13.45 -25.22
N GLN A 113 -25.93 13.29 -25.59
CA GLN A 113 -27.04 13.90 -24.85
C GLN A 113 -27.25 13.32 -23.45
N ASN A 114 -26.90 12.05 -23.22
CA ASN A 114 -26.96 11.43 -21.90
C ASN A 114 -25.94 12.05 -20.92
N ASN A 115 -24.84 12.65 -21.39
CA ASN A 115 -23.91 13.37 -20.52
C ASN A 115 -24.54 14.60 -19.85
N VAL A 116 -25.63 15.17 -20.37
CA VAL A 116 -26.35 16.28 -19.71
C VAL A 116 -26.76 15.90 -18.28
N LYS A 117 -27.05 14.62 -18.02
CA LYS A 117 -27.34 14.10 -16.67
C LYS A 117 -26.24 14.43 -15.65
N GLN A 118 -24.98 14.46 -16.07
CA GLN A 118 -23.85 14.77 -15.20
C GLN A 118 -23.80 16.24 -14.75
N ALA A 119 -24.63 17.11 -15.32
CA ALA A 119 -24.84 18.50 -14.91
C ALA A 119 -26.20 18.72 -14.22
N MET A 120 -26.96 17.65 -13.95
CA MET A 120 -28.22 17.70 -13.21
C MET A 120 -27.94 17.44 -11.73
N LEU A 121 -28.10 18.45 -10.87
CA LEU A 121 -27.76 18.37 -9.44
C LEU A 121 -28.94 18.82 -8.59
N PRO A 122 -28.98 18.48 -7.28
CA PRO A 122 -29.96 19.04 -6.36
C PRO A 122 -29.90 20.57 -6.36
N GLU A 123 -31.07 21.22 -6.33
CA GLU A 123 -31.15 22.68 -6.19
C GLU A 123 -30.41 23.15 -4.93
N GLY A 124 -29.59 24.20 -5.07
CA GLY A 124 -28.74 24.70 -4.00
C GLY A 124 -27.44 23.92 -3.77
N ALA A 125 -27.17 22.86 -4.54
CA ALA A 125 -25.88 22.18 -4.49
C ALA A 125 -24.72 23.10 -4.88
N LYS A 126 -23.59 22.98 -4.19
CA LYS A 126 -22.33 23.65 -4.55
C LYS A 126 -21.53 22.73 -5.46
N ILE A 127 -21.19 23.20 -6.65
CA ILE A 127 -20.31 22.48 -7.57
C ILE A 127 -18.93 22.26 -6.92
N LEU A 128 -18.43 21.03 -7.02
CA LEU A 128 -17.06 20.65 -6.70
C LEU A 128 -16.35 20.31 -8.00
N ASN A 129 -15.37 21.13 -8.36
CA ASN A 129 -14.69 20.99 -9.65
C ASN A 129 -13.99 19.63 -9.79
N ASN A 130 -14.20 18.97 -10.93
CA ASN A 130 -13.49 17.77 -11.36
C ASN A 130 -12.55 18.13 -12.52
N PRO A 131 -11.25 18.38 -12.26
CA PRO A 131 -10.35 18.94 -13.26
C PRO A 131 -9.95 17.96 -14.37
N ILE A 132 -10.23 16.66 -14.22
CA ILE A 132 -9.72 15.60 -15.09
C ILE A 132 -10.81 14.67 -15.63
N GLY A 133 -12.08 14.96 -15.38
CA GLY A 133 -13.23 14.17 -15.85
C GLY A 133 -14.46 15.05 -16.15
N THR A 134 -15.54 14.42 -16.63
CA THR A 134 -16.79 15.12 -17.01
C THR A 134 -17.84 15.14 -15.91
N ALA A 135 -17.82 14.15 -15.01
CA ALA A 135 -18.77 14.02 -13.92
C ALA A 135 -18.61 15.18 -12.93
N CYS A 136 -19.69 15.94 -12.70
CA CYS A 136 -19.68 17.04 -11.73
C CYS A 136 -19.63 16.48 -10.32
N GLY A 137 -18.56 16.80 -9.58
CA GLY A 137 -18.65 16.70 -8.14
C GLY A 137 -19.61 17.73 -7.58
N PHE A 138 -20.26 17.43 -6.46
CA PHE A 138 -21.08 18.43 -5.79
C PHE A 138 -21.16 18.19 -4.29
N LYS A 139 -21.47 19.27 -3.57
CA LYS A 139 -21.72 19.28 -2.13
C LYS A 139 -23.14 19.74 -1.86
N VAL A 140 -23.84 19.04 -0.98
CA VAL A 140 -25.18 19.42 -0.49
C VAL A 140 -25.27 19.08 1.00
N GLU A 141 -25.99 19.90 1.74
CA GLU A 141 -26.29 19.62 3.14
C GLU A 141 -27.59 18.82 3.24
N ILE A 142 -27.53 17.68 3.94
CA ILE A 142 -28.65 16.76 4.10
C ILE A 142 -28.79 16.45 5.59
N HIS A 143 -29.90 16.86 6.22
CA HIS A 143 -30.16 16.65 7.65
C HIS A 143 -29.03 17.14 8.58
N GLY A 144 -28.35 18.23 8.23
CA GLY A 144 -27.20 18.78 8.97
C GLY A 144 -25.85 18.10 8.65
N CYS A 145 -25.83 17.09 7.79
CA CYS A 145 -24.62 16.43 7.30
C CYS A 145 -24.11 17.09 6.00
N GLN A 146 -22.83 17.43 5.95
CA GLN A 146 -22.18 17.88 4.72
C GLN A 146 -21.88 16.65 3.84
N CYS A 147 -22.66 16.48 2.76
CA CYS A 147 -22.54 15.36 1.85
C CYS A 147 -21.77 15.77 0.59
N TYR A 148 -20.66 15.08 0.30
CA TYR A 148 -19.80 15.32 -0.86
C TYR A 148 -19.94 14.15 -1.82
N PHE A 149 -20.31 14.43 -3.06
CA PHE A 149 -20.52 13.43 -4.10
C PHE A 149 -19.37 13.50 -5.10
N THR A 150 -18.81 12.32 -5.41
CA THR A 150 -17.61 12.18 -6.24
C THR A 150 -17.76 11.06 -7.28
N PRO A 151 -17.09 11.15 -8.44
CA PRO A 151 -17.07 10.07 -9.43
C PRO A 151 -16.34 8.83 -8.89
N GLY A 152 -16.73 7.64 -9.35
CA GLY A 152 -16.10 6.38 -8.93
C GLY A 152 -14.68 6.17 -9.48
N VAL A 153 -14.29 6.89 -10.54
CA VAL A 153 -12.98 6.74 -11.19
C VAL A 153 -11.86 7.13 -10.22
N PRO A 154 -10.91 6.23 -9.87
CA PRO A 154 -9.95 6.49 -8.79
C PRO A 154 -9.07 7.73 -8.97
N ARG A 155 -8.69 8.06 -10.21
CA ARG A 155 -7.87 9.25 -10.49
C ARG A 155 -8.65 10.54 -10.23
N GLU A 156 -9.90 10.61 -10.69
CA GLU A 156 -10.81 11.75 -10.49
C GLU A 156 -11.10 11.93 -9.01
N PHE A 157 -11.52 10.86 -8.33
CA PHE A 157 -11.81 10.86 -6.89
C PHE A 157 -10.65 11.40 -6.06
N LYS A 158 -9.45 10.83 -6.23
CA LYS A 158 -8.27 11.23 -5.44
C LYS A 158 -7.93 12.71 -5.63
N ARG A 159 -7.99 13.18 -6.88
CA ARG A 159 -7.69 14.57 -7.22
C ARG A 159 -8.69 15.53 -6.58
N MET A 160 -9.99 15.23 -6.67
CA MET A 160 -11.04 16.05 -6.06
C MET A 160 -10.94 16.07 -4.53
N ILE A 161 -10.61 14.93 -3.92
CA ILE A 161 -10.42 14.84 -2.48
C ILE A 161 -9.27 15.75 -2.03
N GLU A 162 -8.10 15.65 -2.67
CA GLU A 162 -6.92 16.40 -2.26
C GLU A 162 -7.03 17.91 -2.54
N GLU A 163 -7.60 18.29 -3.69
CA GLU A 163 -7.58 19.69 -4.14
C GLU A 163 -8.81 20.51 -3.74
N VAL A 164 -9.95 19.86 -3.47
CA VAL A 164 -11.23 20.55 -3.29
C VAL A 164 -11.90 20.16 -1.98
N ILE A 165 -12.12 18.86 -1.75
CA ILE A 165 -12.98 18.40 -0.63
C ILE A 165 -12.24 18.48 0.70
N LEU A 166 -11.01 17.98 0.79
CA LEU A 166 -10.24 18.02 2.03
C LEU A 166 -9.97 19.47 2.48
N PRO A 167 -9.57 20.42 1.61
CA PRO A 167 -9.47 21.83 2.01
C PRO A 167 -10.79 22.45 2.49
N ASP A 168 -11.93 22.12 1.88
CA ASP A 168 -13.25 22.59 2.31
C ASP A 168 -13.63 21.99 3.69
N ILE A 169 -13.32 20.72 3.93
CA ILE A 169 -13.49 20.06 5.24
C ILE A 169 -12.58 20.72 6.29
N GLU A 170 -11.29 20.90 6.00
CA GLU A 170 -10.32 21.51 6.93
C GLU A 170 -10.71 22.94 7.35
N THR A 171 -11.37 23.68 6.45
CA THR A 171 -11.86 25.03 6.74
C THR A 171 -13.11 25.02 7.64
N ASN A 172 -14.02 24.07 7.45
CA ASN A 172 -15.32 24.03 8.13
C ASN A 172 -15.32 23.19 9.42
N PHE A 173 -14.35 22.29 9.57
CA PHE A 173 -14.29 21.29 10.64
C PHE A 173 -12.91 21.29 11.30
N THR A 174 -12.64 22.34 12.08
CA THR A 174 -11.31 22.60 12.67
C THR A 174 -11.04 21.89 13.98
N ASP A 175 -12.08 21.44 14.69
CA ASP A 175 -11.96 20.75 15.98
C ASP A 175 -11.62 19.26 15.78
N VAL A 176 -10.44 19.01 15.24
CA VAL A 176 -9.90 17.67 15.01
C VAL A 176 -8.53 17.50 15.64
N SER A 177 -8.35 16.38 16.32
CA SER A 177 -7.03 15.89 16.73
C SER A 177 -6.38 15.21 15.51
N SER A 178 -5.66 15.99 14.70
CA SER A 178 -4.80 15.37 13.69
C SER A 178 -3.73 14.53 14.38
N LEU A 179 -3.56 13.28 13.93
CA LEU A 179 -2.58 12.36 14.49
C LEU A 179 -1.36 12.28 13.57
N ALA A 180 -0.18 12.38 14.16
CA ALA A 180 1.06 11.93 13.51
C ALA A 180 1.11 10.40 13.56
N CYS A 181 1.71 9.78 12.54
CA CYS A 181 1.86 8.34 12.43
C CYS A 181 3.28 7.99 11.98
N HIS A 182 4.04 7.34 12.85
CA HIS A 182 5.32 6.72 12.52
C HIS A 182 5.16 5.22 12.34
N ARG A 183 5.95 4.62 11.45
CA ARG A 183 5.82 3.22 11.03
C ARG A 183 7.13 2.48 11.22
N LEU A 184 7.11 1.39 11.96
CA LEU A 184 8.20 0.41 11.95
C LEU A 184 7.77 -0.74 11.05
N TYR A 185 8.46 -0.90 9.93
CA TYR A 185 8.29 -2.03 9.04
C TYR A 185 9.13 -3.19 9.56
N THR A 186 8.48 -4.28 9.94
CA THR A 186 9.13 -5.45 10.53
C THR A 186 8.92 -6.69 9.67
N MET A 187 9.86 -7.62 9.75
CA MET A 187 9.81 -8.93 9.12
C MET A 187 10.30 -10.00 10.09
N GLY A 188 9.70 -11.18 10.04
CA GLY A 188 10.18 -12.35 10.78
C GLY A 188 9.68 -12.51 12.21
N GLY A 189 8.88 -11.58 12.73
CA GLY A 189 8.11 -11.73 13.97
C GLY A 189 6.67 -12.22 13.70
N SER A 190 5.98 -12.71 14.73
CA SER A 190 4.50 -12.76 14.72
C SER A 190 3.96 -11.50 15.40
N GLU A 191 2.70 -11.15 15.12
CA GLU A 191 2.06 -9.98 15.72
C GLU A 191 2.11 -10.03 17.25
N SER A 192 1.71 -11.16 17.84
CA SER A 192 1.75 -11.36 19.30
C SER A 192 3.17 -11.27 19.88
N ALA A 193 4.19 -11.77 19.16
CA ALA A 193 5.58 -11.70 19.65
C ALA A 193 6.14 -10.28 19.57
N LEU A 194 5.74 -9.49 18.56
CA LEU A 194 6.09 -8.07 18.47
C LEU A 194 5.36 -7.28 19.55
N GLU A 195 4.06 -7.51 19.74
CA GLU A 195 3.25 -6.84 20.77
C GLU A 195 3.82 -7.08 22.17
N GLU A 196 4.17 -8.32 22.52
CA GLU A 196 4.79 -8.66 23.81
C GLU A 196 6.09 -7.87 24.06
N LYS A 197 6.91 -7.69 23.02
CA LYS A 197 8.14 -6.88 23.09
C LYS A 197 7.86 -5.39 23.23
N LEU A 198 6.89 -4.87 22.46
CA LEU A 198 6.57 -3.45 22.42
C LEU A 198 5.85 -2.99 23.68
N ASN A 199 5.09 -3.86 24.34
CA ASN A 199 4.42 -3.58 25.62
C ASN A 199 5.40 -3.31 26.78
N GLN A 200 6.71 -3.50 26.57
CA GLN A 200 7.74 -3.06 27.52
C GLN A 200 7.93 -1.53 27.51
N VAL A 201 7.45 -0.84 26.47
CA VAL A 201 7.47 0.62 26.36
C VAL A 201 6.14 1.17 26.87
N THR A 202 6.19 2.05 27.87
CA THR A 202 4.98 2.71 28.41
C THR A 202 4.61 3.89 27.52
N LEU A 203 3.43 3.81 26.89
CA LEU A 203 2.90 4.89 26.04
C LEU A 203 2.08 5.88 26.87
N PRO A 204 2.21 7.21 26.65
CA PRO A 204 1.29 8.18 27.22
C PRO A 204 -0.13 7.99 26.66
N GLN A 205 -1.15 8.47 27.38
CA GLN A 205 -2.57 8.24 27.06
C GLN A 205 -2.99 8.69 25.65
N GLU A 206 -2.33 9.71 25.10
CA GLU A 206 -2.62 10.26 23.77
C GLU A 206 -1.96 9.48 22.63
N TYR A 207 -1.16 8.46 22.95
CA TYR A 207 -0.41 7.66 21.98
C TYR A 207 -0.95 6.23 21.97
N SER A 208 -0.94 5.60 20.79
CA SER A 208 -1.39 4.22 20.65
C SER A 208 -0.61 3.48 19.59
N LEU A 209 -0.55 2.16 19.72
CA LEU A 209 0.00 1.27 18.71
C LEU A 209 -1.11 0.64 17.87
N GLY A 210 -0.85 0.54 16.57
CA GLY A 210 -1.64 -0.27 15.66
C GLY A 210 -0.76 -1.26 14.91
N PHE A 211 -1.30 -2.45 14.64
CA PHE A 211 -0.60 -3.48 13.88
C PHE A 211 -1.32 -3.72 12.55
N ARG A 212 -0.55 -3.90 11.48
CA ARG A 212 -1.06 -4.37 10.20
C ARG A 212 -0.17 -5.48 9.68
N SER A 213 -0.69 -6.69 9.76
CA SER A 213 -0.06 -7.89 9.19
C SER A 213 -0.37 -8.00 7.70
N TYR A 214 0.66 -8.16 6.88
CA TYR A 214 0.53 -8.51 5.46
C TYR A 214 1.79 -9.25 5.02
N LEU A 215 1.66 -10.42 4.39
CA LEU A 215 2.82 -11.27 4.14
C LEU A 215 3.90 -10.52 3.33
N PRO A 216 5.20 -10.65 3.68
CA PRO A 216 5.80 -11.26 4.88
C PRO A 216 6.09 -10.26 6.02
N PHE A 217 5.52 -9.06 5.96
CA PHE A 217 5.76 -7.95 6.87
C PHE A 217 4.69 -7.80 7.95
N ILE A 218 5.07 -7.12 9.03
CA ILE A 218 4.13 -6.52 9.98
C ILE A 218 4.51 -5.06 10.12
N GLU A 219 3.57 -4.18 9.81
CA GLU A 219 3.71 -2.74 10.03
C GLU A 219 3.22 -2.41 11.44
N VAL A 220 4.11 -1.91 12.27
CA VAL A 220 3.80 -1.37 13.60
C VAL A 220 3.66 0.13 13.48
N LYS A 221 2.51 0.67 13.83
CA LYS A 221 2.18 2.09 13.72
C LYS A 221 2.14 2.70 15.11
N LEU A 222 2.92 3.76 15.33
CA LEU A 222 2.74 4.63 16.48
C LEU A 222 1.92 5.83 16.06
N PHE A 223 0.77 6.00 16.70
CA PHE A 223 -0.08 7.19 16.57
C PHE A 223 0.13 8.11 17.77
N GLY A 224 0.09 9.41 17.54
CA GLY A 224 0.15 10.41 18.60
C GLY A 224 -0.25 11.81 18.11
N PRO A 225 -0.37 12.80 19.01
CA PRO A 225 -0.77 14.16 18.64
C PRO A 225 0.19 14.79 17.63
N ARG A 226 -0.35 15.41 16.58
CA ARG A 226 0.46 16.21 15.66
C ARG A 226 0.97 17.47 16.38
N GLY A 227 2.22 17.84 16.13
CA GLY A 227 2.90 18.98 16.79
C GLY A 227 3.77 18.59 17.99
N ASN A 228 3.81 17.31 18.38
CA ASN A 228 4.73 16.80 19.41
C ASN A 228 5.76 15.83 18.81
N GLU A 229 6.48 16.30 17.79
CA GLU A 229 7.43 15.49 17.00
C GLU A 229 8.58 14.95 17.87
N GLU A 230 9.04 15.72 18.85
CA GLU A 230 10.12 15.29 19.74
C GLU A 230 9.71 14.09 20.60
N ALA A 231 8.48 14.09 21.16
CA ALA A 231 7.99 12.96 21.93
C ALA A 231 7.72 11.74 21.05
N MET A 232 7.15 11.94 19.84
CA MET A 232 6.99 10.87 18.85
C MET A 232 8.32 10.20 18.52
N TYR A 233 9.35 10.98 18.19
CA TYR A 233 10.67 10.45 17.86
C TYR A 233 11.26 9.61 19.00
N LYS A 234 11.20 10.12 20.24
CA LYS A 234 11.69 9.38 21.43
C LYS A 234 10.94 8.06 21.63
N LEU A 235 9.63 8.05 21.42
CA LEU A 235 8.83 6.81 21.53
C LEU A 235 9.17 5.83 20.41
N VAL A 236 9.32 6.29 19.16
CA VAL A 236 9.77 5.45 18.04
C VAL A 236 11.13 4.82 18.33
N GLU A 237 12.08 5.58 18.86
CA GLU A 237 13.40 5.07 19.24
C GLU A 237 13.28 3.98 20.32
N GLN A 238 12.50 4.21 21.38
CA GLN A 238 12.25 3.21 22.43
C GLN A 238 11.62 1.93 21.88
N LEU A 239 10.62 2.06 21.00
CA LEU A 239 9.95 0.92 20.35
C LEU A 239 10.93 0.17 19.43
N TYR A 240 11.70 0.89 18.61
CA TYR A 240 12.72 0.33 17.73
C TYR A 240 13.72 -0.52 18.51
N MET A 241 14.18 -0.05 19.68
CA MET A 241 15.11 -0.82 20.50
C MET A 241 14.56 -2.21 20.91
N GLN A 242 13.25 -2.36 21.08
CA GLN A 242 12.61 -3.64 21.42
C GLN A 242 12.51 -4.61 20.25
N VAL A 243 12.43 -4.09 19.01
CA VAL A 243 12.15 -4.88 17.80
C VAL A 243 13.18 -4.67 16.68
N SER A 244 14.36 -4.13 17.01
CA SER A 244 15.41 -3.76 16.04
C SER A 244 15.89 -4.94 15.18
N ASP A 245 15.88 -6.14 15.75
CA ASP A 245 16.21 -7.40 15.05
C ASP A 245 15.21 -7.76 13.96
N TYR A 246 13.94 -7.35 14.10
CA TYR A 246 12.88 -7.59 13.13
C TYR A 246 12.67 -6.41 12.19
N THR A 247 13.18 -5.22 12.56
CA THR A 247 12.92 -3.99 11.82
C THR A 247 13.78 -3.93 10.56
N VAL A 248 13.09 -3.89 9.42
CA VAL A 248 13.70 -3.72 8.09
C VAL A 248 13.74 -2.25 7.69
N SER A 249 12.82 -1.42 8.16
CA SER A 249 12.79 0.00 7.84
C SER A 249 11.89 0.80 8.80
N ILE A 250 12.09 2.12 8.85
CA ILE A 250 11.26 3.08 9.59
C ILE A 250 10.70 4.11 8.61
N ASP A 251 9.40 4.40 8.72
CA ASP A 251 8.61 5.38 7.96
C ASP A 251 8.53 5.19 6.44
N GLN A 252 9.30 4.27 5.89
CA GLN A 252 9.25 3.86 4.49
C GLN A 252 9.30 2.34 4.33
N PRO A 253 8.72 1.77 3.27
CA PRO A 253 8.80 0.33 3.00
C PRO A 253 10.24 -0.16 2.84
N MET A 254 10.47 -1.46 3.07
CA MET A 254 11.78 -2.12 2.93
C MET A 254 12.45 -1.84 1.58
N LEU A 255 11.69 -1.82 0.48
CA LEU A 255 12.23 -1.60 -0.86
C LEU A 255 12.86 -0.21 -1.00
N ALA A 256 12.20 0.84 -0.50
CA ALA A 256 12.73 2.19 -0.49
C ALA A 256 14.00 2.29 0.37
N GLN A 257 13.99 1.67 1.56
CA GLN A 257 15.16 1.63 2.42
C GLN A 257 16.36 0.91 1.79
N LEU A 258 16.09 -0.15 1.02
CA LEU A 258 17.12 -0.86 0.26
C LEU A 258 17.66 0.01 -0.88
N SER A 259 16.78 0.74 -1.57
CA SER A 259 17.13 1.70 -2.62
C SER A 259 18.07 2.78 -2.08
N ASP A 260 17.70 3.44 -0.98
CA ASP A 260 18.55 4.44 -0.31
C ASP A 260 19.94 3.89 0.00
N LYS A 261 20.00 2.69 0.60
CA LYS A 261 21.27 2.06 0.99
C LYS A 261 22.14 1.69 -0.21
N MET A 262 21.52 1.23 -1.30
CA MET A 262 22.24 0.91 -2.54
C MET A 262 22.76 2.17 -3.23
N GLN A 263 21.98 3.25 -3.25
CA GLN A 263 22.40 4.54 -3.79
C GLN A 263 23.53 5.18 -2.98
N GLU A 264 23.39 5.24 -1.64
CA GLU A 264 24.40 5.78 -0.73
C GLU A 264 25.76 5.14 -0.96
N GLN A 265 25.78 3.82 -1.20
CA GLN A 265 27.00 3.03 -1.38
C GLN A 265 27.38 2.82 -2.85
N LYS A 266 26.51 3.22 -3.79
CA LYS A 266 26.64 3.02 -5.25
C LYS A 266 26.97 1.56 -5.64
N LYS A 267 26.41 0.59 -4.93
CA LYS A 267 26.67 -0.84 -5.21
C LYS A 267 25.69 -1.39 -6.23
N SER A 268 26.22 -2.02 -7.26
CA SER A 268 25.45 -2.71 -8.29
C SER A 268 25.01 -4.12 -7.87
N LEU A 269 23.87 -4.59 -8.39
CA LEU A 269 23.24 -5.85 -7.97
C LEU A 269 22.82 -6.71 -9.16
N ALA A 270 23.23 -7.98 -9.17
CA ALA A 270 22.76 -9.00 -10.10
C ALA A 270 21.95 -10.10 -9.40
N LEU A 271 21.09 -10.81 -10.15
CA LEU A 271 20.16 -11.80 -9.57
C LEU A 271 20.21 -13.13 -10.33
N ALA A 272 20.11 -14.23 -9.58
CA ALA A 272 19.84 -15.56 -10.14
C ALA A 272 18.72 -16.28 -9.37
N GLU A 273 17.64 -16.60 -10.06
CA GLU A 273 16.40 -17.04 -9.43
C GLU A 273 15.98 -18.43 -9.91
N GLN A 274 15.85 -19.39 -8.99
CA GLN A 274 15.18 -20.67 -9.27
C GLN A 274 13.84 -20.79 -8.55
N SER A 275 13.78 -20.46 -7.27
CA SER A 275 12.57 -20.65 -6.45
C SER A 275 11.60 -19.47 -6.54
N THR A 276 12.11 -18.25 -6.68
CA THR A 276 11.32 -17.01 -6.79
C THR A 276 10.78 -16.78 -8.21
N ARG A 277 11.38 -17.40 -9.24
CA ARG A 277 10.90 -17.42 -10.63
C ARG A 277 10.66 -16.03 -11.25
N GLY A 278 11.53 -15.06 -10.97
CA GLY A 278 11.42 -13.69 -11.47
C GLY A 278 10.66 -12.75 -10.53
N TRP A 279 10.04 -13.26 -9.47
CA TRP A 279 9.35 -12.42 -8.48
C TRP A 279 10.32 -11.45 -7.79
N LEU A 280 11.53 -11.90 -7.46
CA LEU A 280 12.51 -11.06 -6.76
C LEU A 280 13.00 -9.94 -7.68
N ALA A 281 13.34 -10.26 -8.94
CA ALA A 281 13.70 -9.24 -9.93
C ALA A 281 12.56 -8.24 -10.15
N ASN A 282 11.33 -8.73 -10.35
CA ASN A 282 10.17 -7.85 -10.54
C ASN A 282 9.95 -6.92 -9.35
N TRP A 283 10.08 -7.43 -8.12
CA TRP A 283 9.88 -6.62 -6.92
C TRP A 283 11.01 -5.61 -6.67
N LEU A 284 12.28 -6.01 -6.83
CA LEU A 284 13.42 -5.12 -6.61
C LEU A 284 13.55 -4.03 -7.68
N PHE A 285 13.26 -4.36 -8.94
CA PHE A 285 13.45 -3.45 -10.07
C PHE A 285 12.21 -2.64 -10.46
N ASP A 286 11.11 -2.77 -9.70
CA ASP A 286 10.02 -1.80 -9.73
C ASP A 286 10.48 -0.42 -9.21
N ASP A 287 11.52 -0.42 -8.35
CA ASP A 287 12.23 0.78 -7.93
C ASP A 287 13.26 1.19 -9.00
N SER A 288 13.11 2.41 -9.54
CA SER A 288 13.93 2.90 -10.66
C SER A 288 15.40 3.05 -10.32
N GLU A 289 15.73 3.30 -9.05
CA GLU A 289 17.10 3.56 -8.61
C GLU A 289 17.86 2.25 -8.42
N ILE A 290 17.21 1.24 -7.82
CA ILE A 290 17.76 -0.13 -7.80
C ILE A 290 17.91 -0.66 -9.23
N TYR A 291 16.93 -0.41 -10.10
CA TYR A 291 17.02 -0.80 -11.51
C TYR A 291 18.20 -0.14 -12.24
N GLY A 292 18.48 1.14 -11.97
CA GLY A 292 19.63 1.85 -12.52
C GLY A 292 20.99 1.26 -12.11
N LEU A 293 21.03 0.53 -10.99
CA LEU A 293 22.21 -0.18 -10.47
C LEU A 293 22.20 -1.69 -10.81
N SER A 294 21.24 -2.15 -11.60
CA SER A 294 21.05 -3.58 -11.88
C SER A 294 22.06 -4.13 -12.89
N GLY A 295 22.55 -5.33 -12.61
CA GLY A 295 23.26 -6.19 -13.55
C GLY A 295 22.33 -7.20 -14.23
N SER A 296 22.91 -8.27 -14.79
CA SER A 296 22.11 -9.33 -15.39
C SER A 296 21.25 -10.04 -14.34
N SER A 297 20.02 -10.38 -14.73
CA SER A 297 19.10 -11.17 -13.91
C SER A 297 18.63 -12.40 -14.66
N TRP A 298 18.84 -13.58 -14.06
CA TRP A 298 18.53 -14.86 -14.71
C TRP A 298 17.46 -15.63 -13.95
N VAL A 299 16.41 -16.03 -14.67
CA VAL A 299 15.42 -16.98 -14.16
C VAL A 299 15.78 -18.37 -14.68
N LEU A 300 16.24 -19.23 -13.77
CA LEU A 300 16.84 -20.51 -14.09
C LEU A 300 15.86 -21.66 -13.81
N SER A 301 15.76 -22.59 -14.76
CA SER A 301 15.02 -23.83 -14.55
C SER A 301 15.70 -24.68 -13.46
N PRO A 302 14.93 -25.40 -12.63
CA PRO A 302 15.48 -26.39 -11.69
C PRO A 302 16.34 -27.48 -12.38
N LYS A 303 16.19 -27.68 -13.70
CA LYS A 303 16.99 -28.64 -14.48
C LYS A 303 18.42 -28.16 -14.77
N VAL A 304 18.67 -26.84 -14.71
CA VAL A 304 19.97 -26.25 -15.03
C VAL A 304 20.97 -26.46 -13.90
N SER A 305 20.48 -26.63 -12.67
CA SER A 305 21.30 -27.00 -11.54
C SER A 305 21.60 -28.50 -11.60
N GLY A 306 22.84 -28.86 -11.96
CA GLY A 306 23.28 -30.27 -12.07
C GLY A 306 23.23 -31.03 -10.73
N LYS A 307 23.79 -32.25 -10.68
CA LYS A 307 23.77 -33.15 -9.49
C LYS A 307 24.18 -32.47 -8.17
N ILE A 308 24.99 -31.42 -8.22
CA ILE A 308 25.47 -30.65 -7.06
C ILE A 308 24.30 -29.98 -6.29
N SER A 309 23.27 -29.43 -6.95
CA SER A 309 22.16 -28.79 -6.23
C SER A 309 21.28 -29.75 -5.44
N THR A 310 21.25 -31.02 -5.86
CA THR A 310 20.52 -32.07 -5.15
C THR A 310 21.31 -32.66 -3.98
N GLN A 311 22.65 -32.59 -4.03
CA GLN A 311 23.52 -33.17 -3.00
C GLN A 311 23.92 -32.15 -1.92
N ASP A 312 24.20 -30.91 -2.32
CA ASP A 312 24.50 -29.81 -1.40
C ASP A 312 23.85 -28.49 -1.89
N PRO A 313 22.60 -28.23 -1.46
CA PRO A 313 21.88 -27.00 -1.83
C PRO A 313 22.59 -25.70 -1.43
N LEU A 314 23.37 -25.71 -0.34
CA LEU A 314 24.09 -24.53 0.12
C LEU A 314 25.28 -24.22 -0.79
N ALA A 315 26.10 -25.24 -1.08
CA ALA A 315 27.22 -25.07 -2.01
C ALA A 315 26.73 -24.63 -3.39
N ALA A 316 25.59 -25.17 -3.84
CA ALA A 316 25.00 -24.79 -5.12
C ALA A 316 24.52 -23.34 -5.16
N VAL A 317 23.83 -22.84 -4.12
CA VAL A 317 23.36 -21.45 -4.12
C VAL A 317 24.50 -20.45 -3.93
N LEU A 318 25.57 -20.82 -3.20
CA LEU A 318 26.79 -20.01 -3.10
C LEU A 318 27.48 -19.88 -4.45
N ALA A 319 27.76 -21.01 -5.11
CA ALA A 319 28.36 -21.02 -6.44
C ALA A 319 27.51 -20.23 -7.45
N LEU A 320 26.18 -20.31 -7.33
CA LEU A 320 25.27 -19.54 -8.17
C LEU A 320 25.37 -18.03 -7.90
N ALA A 321 25.35 -17.59 -6.64
CA ALA A 321 25.51 -16.18 -6.29
C ALA A 321 26.87 -15.64 -6.76
N SER A 322 27.94 -16.37 -6.48
CA SER A 322 29.31 -16.04 -6.89
C SER A 322 29.44 -15.88 -8.40
N ALA A 323 29.03 -16.91 -9.16
CA ALA A 323 29.06 -16.87 -10.62
C ALA A 323 28.20 -15.74 -11.19
N THR A 324 27.09 -15.39 -10.54
CA THR A 324 26.21 -14.30 -10.97
C THR A 324 26.85 -12.94 -10.79
N LYS A 325 27.50 -12.70 -9.65
CA LYS A 325 28.28 -11.48 -9.39
C LYS A 325 29.36 -11.30 -10.45
N ASP A 326 30.18 -12.33 -10.65
CA ASP A 326 31.33 -12.29 -11.56
C ASP A 326 30.93 -12.13 -13.03
N LYS A 327 29.94 -12.91 -13.49
CA LYS A 327 29.47 -12.87 -14.88
C LYS A 327 28.70 -11.60 -15.23
N SER A 328 28.13 -10.93 -14.23
CA SER A 328 27.43 -9.65 -14.40
C SER A 328 28.34 -8.44 -14.16
N ALA A 329 29.57 -8.66 -13.69
CA ALA A 329 30.49 -7.61 -13.26
C ALA A 329 29.85 -6.62 -12.26
N THR A 330 29.06 -7.14 -11.31
CA THR A 330 28.41 -6.35 -10.27
C THR A 330 29.12 -6.47 -8.92
N ASP A 331 28.88 -5.52 -8.02
CA ASP A 331 29.43 -5.55 -6.66
C ASP A 331 28.77 -6.63 -5.80
N LEU A 332 27.48 -6.89 -6.05
CA LEU A 332 26.63 -7.76 -5.25
C LEU A 332 25.86 -8.72 -6.15
N ALA A 333 25.55 -9.89 -5.62
CA ALA A 333 24.57 -10.78 -6.24
C ALA A 333 23.73 -11.54 -5.22
N LEU A 334 22.44 -11.66 -5.51
CA LEU A 334 21.52 -12.55 -4.79
C LEU A 334 21.21 -13.78 -5.63
N ALA A 335 21.15 -14.94 -4.98
CA ALA A 335 20.71 -16.18 -5.60
C ALA A 335 19.63 -16.87 -4.78
N THR A 336 18.60 -17.41 -5.46
CA THR A 336 17.59 -18.27 -4.85
C THR A 336 17.68 -19.66 -5.48
N GLY A 337 18.01 -20.67 -4.67
CA GLY A 337 18.11 -22.06 -5.11
C GLY A 337 16.75 -22.70 -5.38
N SER A 338 16.71 -23.95 -5.87
CA SER A 338 15.45 -24.67 -6.07
C SER A 338 14.68 -24.88 -4.76
N CYS A 339 13.36 -24.72 -4.79
CA CYS A 339 12.48 -25.10 -3.68
C CYS A 339 12.01 -26.55 -3.89
N GLN A 340 12.38 -27.46 -2.98
CA GLN A 340 11.99 -28.87 -3.01
C GLN A 340 11.16 -29.20 -1.77
N GLY A 341 9.90 -29.55 -1.98
CA GLY A 341 8.93 -29.64 -0.87
C GLY A 341 8.79 -28.28 -0.19
N ASN A 342 9.12 -28.23 1.11
CA ASN A 342 9.11 -26.99 1.90
C ASN A 342 10.52 -26.41 2.15
N GLU A 343 11.56 -26.96 1.52
CA GLU A 343 12.94 -26.55 1.74
C GLU A 343 13.47 -25.73 0.56
N PHE A 344 14.23 -24.68 0.86
CA PHE A 344 14.87 -23.83 -0.14
C PHE A 344 16.20 -23.30 0.41
N SER A 345 16.96 -22.62 -0.45
CA SER A 345 18.20 -21.96 -0.04
C SER A 345 18.32 -20.61 -0.72
N VAL A 346 18.92 -19.66 -0.02
CA VAL A 346 19.23 -18.31 -0.52
C VAL A 346 20.71 -18.02 -0.29
N GLY A 347 21.30 -17.27 -1.21
CA GLY A 347 22.71 -16.89 -1.19
C GLY A 347 22.89 -15.40 -1.49
N LEU A 348 23.91 -14.81 -0.89
CA LEU A 348 24.38 -13.45 -1.12
C LEU A 348 25.89 -13.50 -1.34
N SER A 349 26.37 -12.98 -2.47
CA SER A 349 27.80 -12.78 -2.74
C SER A 349 28.11 -11.29 -2.73
N THR A 350 29.14 -10.89 -1.98
CA THR A 350 29.61 -9.50 -1.86
C THR A 350 31.13 -9.43 -2.02
N PRO A 351 31.76 -8.24 -1.97
CA PRO A 351 33.22 -8.13 -1.97
C PRO A 351 33.91 -8.68 -0.71
N GLU A 352 33.21 -8.74 0.43
CA GLU A 352 33.76 -9.12 1.74
C GLU A 352 33.54 -10.60 2.08
N GLY A 353 32.63 -11.27 1.37
CA GLY A 353 32.42 -12.71 1.49
C GLY A 353 31.12 -13.17 0.86
N GLU A 354 30.78 -14.42 1.16
CA GLU A 354 29.58 -15.08 0.64
C GLU A 354 28.81 -15.73 1.78
N TRP A 355 27.50 -15.50 1.79
CA TRP A 355 26.57 -16.04 2.77
C TRP A 355 25.55 -16.92 2.08
N ALA A 356 25.23 -18.06 2.68
CA ALA A 356 24.09 -18.84 2.27
C ALA A 356 23.40 -19.49 3.47
N GLN A 357 22.08 -19.64 3.33
CA GLN A 357 21.27 -20.33 4.32
C GLN A 357 20.25 -21.26 3.65
N LYS A 358 20.07 -22.43 4.25
CA LYS A 358 19.05 -23.41 3.91
C LYS A 358 17.94 -23.29 4.95
N LEU A 359 16.74 -23.10 4.46
CA LEU A 359 15.56 -22.80 5.25
C LEU A 359 14.44 -23.76 4.88
N LYS A 360 13.53 -23.96 5.82
CA LYS A 360 12.33 -24.78 5.64
C LYS A 360 11.11 -23.99 6.07
N PHE A 361 10.05 -23.95 5.26
CA PHE A 361 8.81 -23.29 5.67
C PHE A 361 8.20 -23.95 6.91
N SER A 362 7.77 -23.12 7.87
CA SER A 362 7.14 -23.59 9.12
C SER A 362 5.74 -24.19 8.90
N ARG A 363 5.11 -23.86 7.77
CA ARG A 363 3.82 -24.41 7.30
C ARG A 363 3.80 -24.48 5.78
N GLN A 364 2.75 -25.05 5.22
CA GLN A 364 2.52 -25.03 3.78
C GLN A 364 1.96 -23.66 3.36
N TYR A 365 2.63 -23.01 2.42
CA TYR A 365 2.23 -21.72 1.84
C TYR A 365 1.77 -21.91 0.40
N ALA A 366 0.94 -20.99 -0.10
CA ALA A 366 0.62 -20.94 -1.52
C ALA A 366 1.90 -20.68 -2.33
N PRO A 367 2.00 -21.14 -3.59
CA PRO A 367 3.20 -20.94 -4.40
C PRO A 367 3.62 -19.47 -4.56
N GLU A 368 2.66 -18.54 -4.57
CA GLU A 368 2.94 -17.11 -4.63
C GLU A 368 3.56 -16.59 -3.34
N ASP A 369 2.96 -16.92 -2.19
CA ASP A 369 3.48 -16.62 -0.86
C ASP A 369 4.90 -17.20 -0.65
N GLN A 370 5.16 -18.41 -1.15
CA GLN A 370 6.50 -19.01 -1.11
C GLN A 370 7.51 -18.14 -1.84
N ARG A 371 7.21 -17.71 -3.08
CA ARG A 371 8.10 -16.84 -3.86
C ARG A 371 8.35 -15.52 -3.14
N MET A 372 7.30 -14.92 -2.60
CA MET A 372 7.38 -13.67 -1.84
C MET A 372 8.29 -13.82 -0.61
N ILE A 373 8.05 -14.82 0.24
CA ILE A 373 8.84 -15.06 1.45
C ILE A 373 10.32 -15.32 1.10
N ILE A 374 10.60 -16.16 0.10
CA ILE A 374 11.99 -16.48 -0.28
C ILE A 374 12.69 -15.22 -0.78
N GLY A 375 12.03 -14.44 -1.64
CA GLY A 375 12.58 -13.21 -2.20
C GLY A 375 12.86 -12.15 -1.13
N THR A 376 11.92 -11.92 -0.21
CA THR A 376 12.14 -10.93 0.85
C THR A 376 13.20 -11.36 1.85
N ILE A 377 13.35 -12.65 2.15
CA ILE A 377 14.46 -13.15 2.96
C ILE A 377 15.81 -12.89 2.27
N ALA A 378 15.91 -13.15 0.96
CA ALA A 378 17.12 -12.84 0.20
C ALA A 378 17.43 -11.33 0.21
N ALA A 379 16.41 -10.48 0.02
CA ALA A 379 16.57 -9.03 0.09
C ALA A 379 16.92 -8.53 1.51
N ASP A 380 16.44 -9.19 2.57
CA ASP A 380 16.76 -8.82 3.95
C ASP A 380 18.21 -9.16 4.29
N MET A 381 18.76 -10.27 3.77
CA MET A 381 20.20 -10.54 3.86
C MET A 381 21.01 -9.40 3.26
N LEU A 382 20.61 -8.94 2.07
CA LEU A 382 21.26 -7.80 1.40
C LEU A 382 21.12 -6.51 2.22
N LEU A 383 19.92 -6.19 2.68
CA LEU A 383 19.67 -4.98 3.46
C LEU A 383 20.47 -4.95 4.78
N ARG A 384 20.55 -6.09 5.47
CA ARG A 384 21.36 -6.26 6.68
C ARG A 384 22.84 -6.05 6.40
N TYR A 385 23.35 -6.64 5.31
CA TYR A 385 24.72 -6.42 4.86
C TYR A 385 25.00 -4.93 4.60
N LEU A 386 24.15 -4.26 3.83
CA LEU A 386 24.31 -2.83 3.54
C LEU A 386 24.17 -1.96 4.80
N SER A 387 23.44 -2.42 5.80
CA SER A 387 23.25 -1.75 7.09
C SER A 387 24.29 -2.12 8.15
N SER A 388 25.34 -2.88 7.80
CA SER A 388 26.35 -3.39 8.73
C SER A 388 25.75 -4.19 9.92
N LYS A 389 24.63 -4.86 9.70
CA LYS A 389 24.00 -5.78 10.65
C LYS A 389 24.45 -7.23 10.36
N PRO A 390 24.32 -8.17 11.32
CA PRO A 390 24.47 -9.59 11.01
C PRO A 390 23.57 -10.00 9.84
N VAL A 391 24.17 -10.58 8.78
CA VAL A 391 23.50 -10.87 7.50
C VAL A 391 22.33 -11.84 7.65
N PHE A 392 22.46 -12.82 8.56
CA PHE A 392 21.39 -13.78 8.82
C PHE A 392 20.36 -13.18 9.77
N GLY A 393 19.15 -12.95 9.26
CA GLY A 393 17.98 -12.57 10.05
C GLY A 393 17.30 -13.77 10.74
N ARG A 394 16.25 -13.46 11.50
CA ARG A 394 15.37 -14.45 12.15
C ARG A 394 13.96 -14.30 11.60
N TYR A 395 13.33 -15.42 11.26
CA TYR A 395 12.02 -15.41 10.61
C TYR A 395 11.10 -16.49 11.19
N SER A 396 9.92 -16.11 11.66
CA SER A 396 8.89 -17.02 12.18
C SER A 396 8.24 -17.90 11.10
N SER A 397 8.31 -17.46 9.83
CA SER A 397 7.74 -18.17 8.68
C SER A 397 8.56 -19.38 8.22
N VAL A 398 9.79 -19.53 8.73
CA VAL A 398 10.72 -20.60 8.36
C VAL A 398 11.54 -21.09 9.56
N THR A 399 12.07 -22.31 9.49
CA THR A 399 13.08 -22.84 10.39
C THR A 399 14.42 -22.90 9.69
N LEU A 400 15.49 -22.62 10.43
CA LEU A 400 16.85 -22.72 9.93
C LEU A 400 17.33 -24.16 9.94
N GLU A 401 17.77 -24.66 8.79
CA GLU A 401 18.37 -26.00 8.66
C GLU A 401 19.90 -25.92 8.72
N LYS A 402 20.50 -24.98 7.96
CA LYS A 402 21.97 -24.82 7.90
C LYS A 402 22.35 -23.44 7.37
N GLN A 403 23.47 -22.89 7.85
CA GLN A 403 24.08 -21.65 7.34
C GLN A 403 25.54 -21.89 6.98
N LEU A 404 26.04 -21.07 6.06
CA LEU A 404 27.45 -21.03 5.69
C LEU A 404 27.85 -19.58 5.39
N TYR A 405 28.99 -19.17 5.93
CA TYR A 405 29.66 -17.92 5.58
C TYR A 405 31.09 -18.24 5.16
N ILE A 406 31.49 -17.75 3.99
CA ILE A 406 32.85 -17.88 3.46
C ILE A 406 33.40 -16.46 3.30
N PRO A 407 34.39 -16.04 4.10
CA PRO A 407 34.97 -14.71 3.97
C PRO A 407 35.80 -14.60 2.70
N ALA A 408 35.91 -13.40 2.12
CA ALA A 408 36.59 -13.19 0.84
C ALA A 408 38.06 -13.64 0.80
N HIS A 409 38.77 -13.63 1.94
CA HIS A 409 40.16 -14.11 2.02
C HIS A 409 40.31 -15.63 1.90
N SER A 410 39.20 -16.37 1.92
CA SER A 410 39.15 -17.83 1.81
C SER A 410 38.61 -18.31 0.46
N LEU A 411 38.29 -17.39 -0.46
CA LEU A 411 37.70 -17.65 -1.77
C LEU A 411 38.72 -17.65 -2.91
#